data_AF-A0A2F0A3C9-F1
#
_entry.id   AF-A0A2F0A3C9-F1
#
_cell.length_a   1.000
_cell.length_b   1.000
_cell.length_c   1.000
_cell.angle_alpha   90.00
_cell.angle_beta   90.00
_cell.angle_gamma   90.00
#
_symmetry.space_group_name_H-M   'P 1'
#
loop_
_entity.id
_entity.type
_entity.pdbx_description
1 polymer ?
#
loop_
_entity_poly.entity_id
_entity_poly.type
_entity_poly.pdbx_seq_one_letter_code
_entity_poly.pdbx_strand_id
1 'polypeptide(L)'
;MKLLQLSLFYSLLFVFSPIICNSQTDDFDDGNDNGWTKVNTLAGQGVSASWGFPNNNSYSIAMEGHGIEPLGQPRAGSFIQDVIYQNFYMAVDIIFDPSIDQNMGVLARVKEPGLQTLDGYGAVYNPRDADPGGRLYILNINDEAGTVMAEADIEGEVDTNLRIVFRGKGPELKTELYTQEDLLNPVAMVEVFDESHESGFLGIFSVSDSVSGPIDVTFDNYVAAEEEPYRFELIGATIEGSDMIIEFYSKPGIIYSIEESSDLKLWEEIDDSIEGELGDRTSFTVDYVEGASKFFRFKSFGEE
;
A
#
# COMPACT_ATOMS: atom_id res chain seq x y z
N MET A 1 -3.22 31.44 -67.33
CA MET A 1 -2.44 30.81 -66.24
C MET A 1 -3.30 30.82 -64.98
N LYS A 2 -3.92 29.69 -64.65
CA LYS A 2 -4.63 29.47 -63.38
C LYS A 2 -3.60 28.93 -62.37
N LEU A 3 -3.40 29.64 -61.27
CA LEU A 3 -2.64 29.15 -60.11
C LEU A 3 -3.59 28.33 -59.24
N LEU A 4 -3.32 27.03 -59.12
CA LEU A 4 -3.90 26.16 -58.09
C LEU A 4 -3.18 26.47 -56.77
N GLN A 5 -3.90 26.92 -55.76
CA GLN A 5 -3.44 26.87 -54.37
C GLN A 5 -3.81 25.48 -53.81
N LEU A 6 -2.78 24.71 -53.44
CA LEU A 6 -2.92 23.45 -52.73
C LEU A 6 -2.82 23.77 -51.23
N SER A 7 -3.95 23.81 -50.52
CA SER A 7 -3.94 23.90 -49.06
C SER A 7 -3.75 22.49 -48.48
N LEU A 8 -2.57 22.25 -47.91
CA LEU A 8 -2.27 21.02 -47.16
C LEU A 8 -2.82 21.20 -45.74
N PHE A 9 -3.90 20.50 -45.39
CA PHE A 9 -4.36 20.37 -44.01
C PHE A 9 -3.46 19.35 -43.31
N TYR A 10 -2.65 19.80 -42.35
CA TYR A 10 -1.99 18.90 -41.39
C TYR A 10 -2.98 18.65 -40.24
N SER A 11 -3.60 17.45 -40.22
CA SER A 11 -4.29 16.96 -39.03
C SER A 11 -3.25 16.51 -38.02
N LEU A 12 -3.10 17.26 -36.93
CA LEU A 12 -2.30 16.86 -35.77
C LEU A 12 -3.12 15.81 -34.99
N LEU A 13 -2.81 14.53 -35.17
CA LEU A 13 -3.29 13.45 -34.31
C LEU A 13 -2.52 13.54 -32.98
N PHE A 14 -3.14 14.13 -31.96
CA PHE A 14 -2.70 13.95 -30.58
C PHE A 14 -3.04 12.50 -30.20
N VAL A 15 -2.01 11.65 -30.15
CA VAL A 15 -2.11 10.35 -29.51
C VAL A 15 -1.94 10.63 -28.02
N PHE A 16 -3.05 10.66 -27.28
CA PHE A 16 -3.02 10.58 -25.82
C PHE A 16 -2.48 9.19 -25.47
N SER A 17 -1.24 9.12 -25.02
CA SER A 17 -0.73 7.93 -24.34
C SER A 17 -1.32 7.95 -22.94
N PRO A 18 -2.13 6.95 -22.52
CA PRO A 18 -2.52 6.85 -21.12
C PRO A 18 -1.25 6.71 -20.28
N ILE A 19 -1.05 7.62 -19.33
CA ILE A 19 -0.05 7.45 -18.28
C ILE A 19 -0.58 6.30 -17.41
N ILE A 20 0.13 5.18 -17.43
CA ILE A 20 -0.16 4.06 -16.54
C ILE A 20 0.29 4.53 -15.16
N CYS A 21 -0.66 4.87 -14.27
CA CYS A 21 -0.37 4.95 -12.85
C CYS A 21 0.04 3.54 -12.43
N ASN A 22 1.30 3.38 -12.01
CA ASN A 22 1.72 2.10 -11.51
C ASN A 22 1.04 1.86 -10.16
N SER A 23 0.23 0.81 -10.10
CA SER A 23 -0.38 0.34 -8.87
C SER A 23 -0.30 -1.18 -8.80
N GLN A 24 -0.21 -1.67 -7.57
CA GLN A 24 -0.11 -3.08 -7.24
C GLN A 24 -0.98 -3.33 -6.02
N THR A 25 -1.72 -4.43 -6.04
CA THR A 25 -2.53 -4.88 -4.92
C THR A 25 -2.38 -6.38 -4.79
N ASP A 26 -2.34 -6.86 -3.55
CA ASP A 26 -2.40 -8.27 -3.25
C ASP A 26 -3.11 -8.45 -1.91
N ASP A 27 -4.28 -9.09 -1.94
CA ASP A 27 -5.04 -9.47 -0.74
C ASP A 27 -4.64 -10.87 -0.24
N PHE A 28 -3.78 -11.59 -0.98
CA PHE A 28 -3.32 -12.94 -0.66
C PHE A 28 -4.45 -13.98 -0.45
N ASP A 29 -5.69 -13.65 -0.81
CA ASP A 29 -6.88 -14.51 -0.70
C ASP A 29 -6.85 -15.68 -1.69
N ASP A 30 -5.92 -15.64 -2.64
CA ASP A 30 -5.65 -16.73 -3.58
C ASP A 30 -4.59 -17.73 -3.08
N GLY A 31 -4.00 -17.47 -1.91
CA GLY A 31 -3.01 -18.32 -1.25
C GLY A 31 -1.71 -18.49 -2.02
N ASN A 32 -1.30 -17.49 -2.80
CA ASN A 32 0.01 -17.47 -3.44
C ASN A 32 0.64 -16.06 -3.44
N ASP A 33 1.91 -15.98 -3.83
CA ASP A 33 2.66 -14.73 -3.94
C ASP A 33 3.16 -14.55 -5.37
N ASN A 34 2.28 -14.82 -6.35
CA ASN A 34 2.59 -14.62 -7.75
C ASN A 34 2.94 -13.15 -8.02
N GLY A 35 4.11 -12.90 -8.61
CA GLY A 35 4.62 -11.55 -8.87
C GLY A 35 5.53 -11.01 -7.77
N TRP A 36 5.60 -11.66 -6.60
CA TRP A 36 6.54 -11.31 -5.55
C TRP A 36 7.88 -12.02 -5.74
N THR A 37 8.94 -11.28 -5.44
CA THR A 37 10.30 -11.81 -5.32
C THR A 37 10.68 -11.94 -3.86
N LYS A 38 10.89 -13.19 -3.42
CA LYS A 38 11.36 -13.54 -2.08
C LYS A 38 12.81 -13.12 -1.88
N VAL A 39 13.10 -12.45 -0.76
CA VAL A 39 14.45 -12.03 -0.40
C VAL A 39 14.81 -12.58 0.97
N ASN A 40 15.85 -13.42 0.97
CA ASN A 40 16.57 -13.86 2.16
C ASN A 40 18.04 -13.53 1.94
N THR A 41 18.50 -12.45 2.57
CA THR A 41 19.89 -11.98 2.42
C THR A 41 20.90 -12.98 3.01
N LEU A 42 20.46 -13.88 3.89
CA LEU A 42 21.29 -14.91 4.51
C LEU A 42 21.24 -16.28 3.82
N ALA A 43 20.53 -16.42 2.69
CA ALA A 43 20.38 -17.70 1.99
C ALA A 43 21.72 -18.33 1.60
N GLY A 44 22.67 -17.51 1.12
CA GLY A 44 24.02 -17.95 0.77
C GLY A 44 24.88 -18.41 1.95
N GLN A 45 24.44 -18.13 3.19
CA GLN A 45 25.10 -18.51 4.44
C GLN A 45 24.46 -19.74 5.08
N GLY A 46 23.46 -20.35 4.43
CA GLY A 46 22.76 -21.55 4.91
C GLY A 46 21.65 -21.27 5.92
N VAL A 47 21.30 -20.01 6.19
CA VAL A 47 20.15 -19.64 7.01
C VAL A 47 18.93 -19.55 6.10
N SER A 48 17.86 -20.25 6.47
CA SER A 48 16.64 -20.36 5.65
C SER A 48 15.53 -19.49 6.23
N ALA A 49 14.86 -18.73 5.37
CA ALA A 49 13.55 -18.13 5.64
C ALA A 49 12.45 -19.01 5.04
N SER A 50 11.24 -18.89 5.56
CA SER A 50 10.04 -19.51 5.02
C SER A 50 8.99 -18.45 4.68
N TRP A 51 8.27 -18.72 3.59
CA TRP A 51 7.11 -17.96 3.17
C TRP A 51 5.92 -18.91 3.10
N GLY A 52 4.76 -18.47 3.58
CA GLY A 52 3.58 -19.32 3.65
C GLY A 52 2.29 -18.53 3.51
N PHE A 53 1.18 -19.28 3.44
CA PHE A 53 -0.16 -18.72 3.37
C PHE A 53 -1.03 -19.28 4.49
N PRO A 54 -0.95 -18.73 5.71
CA PRO A 54 -1.82 -19.14 6.81
C PRO A 54 -3.28 -19.06 6.37
N ASN A 55 -4.02 -20.16 6.57
CA ASN A 55 -5.42 -20.32 6.14
C ASN A 55 -5.71 -20.04 4.64
N ASN A 56 -4.67 -19.95 3.80
CA ASN A 56 -4.75 -19.65 2.37
C ASN A 56 -5.39 -18.27 2.07
N ASN A 57 -5.17 -17.28 2.94
CA ASN A 57 -5.79 -15.95 2.84
C ASN A 57 -4.93 -14.80 3.39
N SER A 58 -3.63 -15.02 3.53
CA SER A 58 -2.68 -14.06 4.10
C SER A 58 -1.26 -14.51 3.77
N TYR A 59 -0.25 -13.65 3.92
CA TYR A 59 1.11 -13.96 3.53
C TYR A 59 2.09 -13.88 4.71
N SER A 60 2.65 -15.02 5.14
CA SER A 60 3.60 -15.07 6.25
C SER A 60 5.05 -15.10 5.81
N ILE A 61 5.90 -14.42 6.59
CA ILE A 61 7.36 -14.47 6.50
C ILE A 61 7.91 -14.87 7.87
N ALA A 62 8.68 -15.95 7.91
CA ALA A 62 9.30 -16.43 9.16
C ALA A 62 10.75 -16.85 8.96
N MET A 63 11.56 -16.69 10.00
CA MET A 63 12.95 -17.18 10.08
C MET A 63 13.30 -17.42 11.54
N GLU A 64 13.88 -18.58 11.83
CA GLU A 64 14.35 -18.94 13.16
C GLU A 64 15.59 -18.13 13.58
N GLY A 65 15.72 -17.88 14.88
CA GLY A 65 16.95 -17.39 15.48
C GLY A 65 18.11 -18.37 15.24
N HIS A 66 19.23 -17.90 14.69
CA HIS A 66 20.37 -18.75 14.34
C HIS A 66 21.57 -18.60 15.31
N GLY A 67 21.65 -17.51 16.08
CA GLY A 67 22.69 -17.28 17.08
C GLY A 67 24.09 -17.02 16.52
N ILE A 68 24.21 -16.60 15.25
CA ILE A 68 25.49 -16.44 14.54
C ILE A 68 25.79 -14.94 14.40
N GLU A 69 26.47 -14.36 15.39
CA GLU A 69 26.78 -12.92 15.45
C GLU A 69 27.35 -12.32 14.15
N PRO A 70 28.33 -12.94 13.45
CA PRO A 70 28.87 -12.37 12.21
C PRO A 70 27.88 -12.26 11.04
N LEU A 71 26.74 -12.95 11.10
CA LEU A 71 25.70 -12.88 10.06
C LEU A 71 24.66 -11.78 10.34
N GLY A 72 24.67 -11.18 11.53
CA GLY A 72 23.63 -10.27 11.98
C GLY A 72 22.33 -10.99 12.32
N GLN A 73 21.24 -10.23 12.47
CA GLN A 73 19.94 -10.76 12.89
C GLN A 73 19.20 -11.48 11.74
N PRO A 74 18.32 -12.45 12.07
CA PRO A 74 17.34 -12.99 11.13
C PRO A 74 16.56 -11.88 10.44
N ARG A 75 16.48 -11.97 9.10
CA ARG A 75 15.78 -10.98 8.28
C ARG A 75 15.38 -11.55 6.93
N ALA A 76 14.17 -11.23 6.51
CA ALA A 76 13.64 -11.60 5.21
C ALA A 76 12.56 -10.61 4.78
N GLY A 77 12.27 -10.61 3.49
CA GLY A 77 11.23 -9.78 2.93
C GLY A 77 10.80 -10.27 1.56
N SER A 78 9.89 -9.52 0.95
CA SER A 78 9.42 -9.75 -0.40
C SER A 78 9.18 -8.40 -1.10
N PHE A 79 9.49 -8.34 -2.40
CA PHE A 79 9.34 -7.15 -3.22
C PHE A 79 8.58 -7.46 -4.51
N ILE A 80 7.92 -6.46 -5.07
CA ILE A 80 7.43 -6.53 -6.44
C ILE A 80 8.42 -5.77 -7.34
N GLN A 81 9.31 -6.51 -8.00
CA GLN A 81 10.48 -5.93 -8.70
C GLN A 81 10.15 -5.33 -10.08
N ASP A 82 8.94 -5.54 -10.59
CA ASP A 82 8.59 -5.09 -11.95
C ASP A 82 8.21 -3.61 -12.02
N VAL A 83 8.15 -2.92 -10.88
CA VAL A 83 7.75 -1.51 -10.81
C VAL A 83 8.68 -0.71 -9.92
N ILE A 84 9.15 0.42 -10.43
CA ILE A 84 10.02 1.37 -9.73
C ILE A 84 9.20 2.62 -9.40
N TYR A 85 9.18 2.99 -8.13
CA TYR A 85 8.45 4.15 -7.63
C TYR A 85 9.40 5.28 -7.27
N GLN A 86 9.07 6.50 -7.68
CA GLN A 86 9.70 7.74 -7.20
C GLN A 86 8.88 8.31 -6.05
N ASN A 87 7.65 8.71 -6.35
CA ASN A 87 6.62 8.94 -5.36
C ASN A 87 5.90 7.62 -5.08
N PHE A 88 5.41 7.46 -3.86
CA PHE A 88 4.68 6.27 -3.49
C PHE A 88 3.65 6.53 -2.39
N TYR A 89 2.60 5.72 -2.44
CA TYR A 89 1.76 5.33 -1.33
C TYR A 89 1.86 3.82 -1.21
N MET A 90 2.06 3.32 0.00
CA MET A 90 1.97 1.90 0.29
C MET A 90 1.26 1.67 1.61
N ALA A 91 0.44 0.63 1.66
CA ALA A 91 -0.24 0.23 2.87
C ALA A 91 -0.38 -1.29 2.92
N VAL A 92 -0.27 -1.85 4.12
CA VAL A 92 -0.41 -3.28 4.35
C VAL A 92 -0.88 -3.51 5.78
N ASP A 93 -1.66 -4.55 5.97
CA ASP A 93 -2.01 -5.04 7.29
C ASP A 93 -0.89 -5.93 7.80
N ILE A 94 -0.51 -5.77 9.07
CA ILE A 94 0.50 -6.54 9.77
C ILE A 94 -0.15 -7.28 10.93
N ILE A 95 0.02 -8.60 10.94
CA ILE A 95 -0.49 -9.52 11.96
C ILE A 95 0.71 -10.20 12.61
N PHE A 96 0.82 -10.09 13.93
CA PHE A 96 2.05 -10.48 14.64
C PHE A 96 1.79 -11.01 16.06
N ASP A 97 2.79 -11.71 16.62
CA ASP A 97 2.83 -12.05 18.04
C ASP A 97 3.59 -10.95 18.81
N PRO A 98 2.96 -10.20 19.73
CA PRO A 98 3.61 -9.10 20.46
C PRO A 98 4.67 -9.60 21.45
N SER A 99 4.79 -10.91 21.68
CA SER A 99 5.86 -11.49 22.49
C SER A 99 7.20 -11.61 21.75
N ILE A 100 7.19 -11.51 20.42
CA ILE A 100 8.39 -11.56 19.57
C ILE A 100 8.97 -10.16 19.41
N ASP A 101 10.26 -10.01 19.71
CA ASP A 101 11.02 -8.78 19.50
C ASP A 101 11.55 -8.72 18.06
N GLN A 102 10.75 -8.08 17.20
CA GLN A 102 11.02 -7.96 15.78
C GLN A 102 10.51 -6.63 15.23
N ASN A 103 11.26 -6.14 14.27
CA ASN A 103 10.99 -4.97 13.47
C ASN A 103 10.24 -5.43 12.21
N MET A 104 9.02 -4.96 12.01
CA MET A 104 8.16 -5.37 10.89
C MET A 104 7.59 -4.16 10.17
N GLY A 105 7.29 -4.30 8.89
CA GLY A 105 6.60 -3.27 8.13
C GLY A 105 6.95 -3.29 6.66
N VAL A 106 7.22 -2.11 6.12
CA VAL A 106 7.36 -1.90 4.69
C VAL A 106 8.69 -1.25 4.33
N LEU A 107 9.19 -1.60 3.14
CA LEU A 107 10.39 -1.01 2.54
C LEU A 107 10.01 -0.20 1.31
N ALA A 108 10.63 0.96 1.15
CA ALA A 108 10.39 1.84 0.02
C ALA A 108 11.69 2.29 -0.64
N ARG A 109 11.58 2.59 -1.94
CA ARG A 109 12.70 3.03 -2.79
C ARG A 109 13.92 2.10 -2.70
N VAL A 110 13.66 0.80 -2.60
CA VAL A 110 14.70 -0.20 -2.40
C VAL A 110 15.56 -0.36 -3.65
N LYS A 111 16.86 -0.43 -3.45
CA LYS A 111 17.86 -0.78 -4.46
C LYS A 111 18.70 -1.95 -3.98
N GLU A 112 19.19 -2.72 -4.96
CA GLU A 112 20.17 -3.79 -4.75
C GLU A 112 19.84 -4.74 -3.58
N PRO A 113 18.62 -5.34 -3.53
CA PRO A 113 18.22 -6.19 -2.41
C PRO A 113 19.17 -7.39 -2.27
N GLY A 114 20.01 -7.36 -1.24
CA GLY A 114 21.08 -8.32 -1.03
C GLY A 114 21.83 -8.06 0.28
N LEU A 115 22.62 -9.07 0.69
CA LEU A 115 23.45 -9.01 1.90
C LEU A 115 24.45 -7.87 1.79
N GLN A 116 24.39 -6.91 2.71
CA GLN A 116 25.24 -5.72 2.75
C GLN A 116 25.16 -4.84 1.48
N THR A 117 24.07 -4.93 0.72
CA THR A 117 23.87 -4.08 -0.49
C THR A 117 22.50 -3.43 -0.54
N LEU A 118 21.57 -3.82 0.35
CA LEU A 118 20.22 -3.27 0.33
C LEU A 118 20.24 -1.81 0.79
N ASP A 119 19.81 -0.92 -0.10
CA ASP A 119 19.61 0.51 0.18
C ASP A 119 18.12 0.86 0.09
N GLY A 120 17.67 1.87 0.83
CA GLY A 120 16.31 2.41 0.73
C GLY A 120 15.81 3.04 2.02
N TYR A 121 14.48 3.09 2.17
CA TYR A 121 13.82 3.50 3.40
C TYR A 121 12.99 2.36 3.98
N GLY A 122 12.84 2.35 5.30
CA GLY A 122 11.91 1.46 6.00
C GLY A 122 10.92 2.27 6.82
N ALA A 123 9.64 1.92 6.76
CA ALA A 123 8.67 2.30 7.78
C ALA A 123 8.41 1.07 8.65
N VAL A 124 8.68 1.21 9.94
CA VAL A 124 8.92 0.09 10.84
C VAL A 124 8.10 0.25 12.10
N TYR A 125 7.43 -0.83 12.47
CA TYR A 125 6.81 -0.99 13.76
C TYR A 125 7.52 -2.10 14.54
N ASN A 126 7.80 -1.85 15.81
CA ASN A 126 8.24 -2.88 16.75
C ASN A 126 7.37 -2.82 18.02
N PRO A 127 6.65 -3.90 18.38
CA PRO A 127 5.80 -3.95 19.57
C PRO A 127 6.57 -3.91 20.90
N ARG A 128 7.89 -4.04 20.88
CA ARG A 128 8.76 -4.21 22.06
C ARG A 128 9.69 -3.03 22.35
N ASP A 129 9.84 -2.11 21.40
CA ASP A 129 10.75 -0.95 21.54
C ASP A 129 10.24 0.11 22.52
N ALA A 130 8.96 0.09 22.90
CA ALA A 130 8.37 0.95 23.92
C ALA A 130 7.14 0.30 24.57
N ASP A 131 6.85 0.67 25.82
CA ASP A 131 5.70 0.19 26.61
C ASP A 131 4.70 1.36 26.76
N PRO A 132 3.38 1.17 26.55
CA PRO A 132 2.69 -0.11 26.31
C PRO A 132 2.53 -0.53 24.83
N GLY A 133 2.64 0.38 23.87
CA GLY A 133 2.16 0.12 22.51
C GLY A 133 3.23 -0.23 21.46
N GLY A 134 4.51 -0.22 21.83
CA GLY A 134 5.61 -0.29 20.88
C GLY A 134 5.95 1.07 20.25
N ARG A 135 6.76 1.03 19.20
CA ARG A 135 7.28 2.22 18.51
C ARG A 135 7.13 2.11 17.00
N LEU A 136 6.75 3.23 16.38
CA LEU A 136 6.76 3.44 14.93
C LEU A 136 7.95 4.32 14.57
N TYR A 137 8.70 3.99 13.52
CA TYR A 137 9.82 4.81 13.09
C TYR A 137 10.17 4.67 11.60
N ILE A 138 10.90 5.65 11.08
CA ILE A 138 11.43 5.65 9.71
C ILE A 138 12.94 5.40 9.75
N LEU A 139 13.41 4.47 8.93
CA LEU A 139 14.83 4.15 8.72
C LEU A 139 15.33 4.71 7.39
N ASN A 140 16.54 5.27 7.38
CA ASN A 140 17.39 5.31 6.19
C ASN A 140 18.28 4.07 6.21
N ILE A 141 18.25 3.29 5.14
CA ILE A 141 18.99 2.03 5.02
C ILE A 141 20.09 2.22 3.98
N ASN A 142 21.33 1.96 4.39
CA ASN A 142 22.49 1.93 3.49
C ASN A 142 23.29 0.65 3.74
N ASP A 143 23.58 -0.12 2.69
CA ASP A 143 24.29 -1.40 2.77
C ASP A 143 23.69 -2.33 3.86
N GLU A 144 22.35 -2.43 3.92
CA GLU A 144 21.55 -3.18 4.90
C GLU A 144 21.56 -2.62 6.34
N ALA A 145 22.35 -1.57 6.61
CA ALA A 145 22.38 -0.91 7.91
C ALA A 145 21.30 0.18 8.02
N GLY A 146 20.35 -0.02 8.93
CA GLY A 146 19.28 0.95 9.22
C GLY A 146 19.72 2.01 10.23
N THR A 147 19.44 3.27 9.93
CA THR A 147 19.56 4.41 10.87
C THR A 147 18.20 5.03 11.11
N VAL A 148 17.75 5.07 12.37
CA VAL A 148 16.50 5.74 12.76
C VAL A 148 16.58 7.23 12.48
N MET A 149 15.63 7.73 11.69
CA MET A 149 15.55 9.14 11.30
C MET A 149 14.59 9.93 12.20
N ALA A 150 13.45 9.32 12.50
CA ALA A 150 12.47 9.81 13.45
C ALA A 150 11.61 8.64 13.95
N GLU A 151 10.99 8.83 15.11
CA GLU A 151 10.23 7.81 15.81
C GLU A 151 9.06 8.42 16.61
N ALA A 152 8.06 7.59 16.91
CA ALA A 152 6.94 7.90 17.78
C ALA A 152 6.59 6.66 18.62
N ASP A 153 6.55 6.84 19.95
CA ASP A 153 6.03 5.84 20.87
C ASP A 153 4.50 5.84 20.85
N ILE A 154 3.89 4.67 21.01
CA ILE A 154 2.43 4.54 21.07
C ILE A 154 1.96 4.54 22.53
N GLU A 155 1.06 5.47 22.87
CA GLU A 155 0.67 5.76 24.26
C GLU A 155 -0.25 4.69 24.91
N GLY A 156 -0.79 3.75 24.12
CA GLY A 156 -1.72 2.73 24.59
C GLY A 156 -1.40 1.33 24.05
N GLU A 157 -1.96 0.31 24.70
CA GLU A 157 -1.93 -1.06 24.16
C GLU A 157 -2.54 -1.07 22.76
N VAL A 158 -1.87 -1.76 21.84
CA VAL A 158 -2.35 -1.91 20.46
C VAL A 158 -2.75 -3.35 20.19
N ASP A 159 -3.65 -3.51 19.22
CA ASP A 159 -4.07 -4.83 18.76
C ASP A 159 -2.93 -5.55 18.03
N THR A 160 -3.06 -6.86 17.87
CA THR A 160 -2.08 -7.69 17.14
C THR A 160 -2.30 -7.71 15.63
N ASN A 161 -3.24 -6.89 15.14
CA ASN A 161 -3.50 -6.63 13.74
C ASN A 161 -3.60 -5.11 13.51
N LEU A 162 -2.64 -4.55 12.76
CA LEU A 162 -2.53 -3.11 12.51
C LEU A 162 -2.38 -2.87 11.01
N ARG A 163 -2.68 -1.65 10.56
CA ARG A 163 -2.37 -1.20 9.19
C ARG A 163 -1.26 -0.18 9.22
N ILE A 164 -0.13 -0.49 8.60
CA ILE A 164 0.95 0.48 8.39
C ILE A 164 0.78 1.12 7.02
N VAL A 165 0.92 2.44 6.97
CA VAL A 165 0.87 3.23 5.73
C VAL A 165 2.14 4.04 5.63
N PHE A 166 2.82 3.96 4.48
CA PHE A 166 4.02 4.74 4.21
C PHE A 166 3.87 5.50 2.89
N ARG A 167 4.24 6.77 2.91
CA ARG A 167 4.14 7.68 1.76
C ARG A 167 5.46 8.36 1.51
N GLY A 168 5.76 8.59 0.23
CA GLY A 168 6.88 9.39 -0.20
C GLY A 168 6.51 10.33 -1.34
N LYS A 169 6.80 11.62 -1.19
CA LYS A 169 6.64 12.63 -2.25
C LYS A 169 7.87 13.51 -2.34
N GLY A 170 8.69 13.29 -3.37
CA GLY A 170 10.02 13.88 -3.42
C GLY A 170 10.84 13.51 -2.15
N PRO A 171 11.35 14.48 -1.38
CA PRO A 171 12.10 14.20 -0.15
C PRO A 171 11.23 13.90 1.07
N GLU A 172 9.93 14.20 1.04
CA GLU A 172 9.04 14.02 2.17
C GLU A 172 8.68 12.54 2.33
N LEU A 173 8.87 12.00 3.53
CA LEU A 173 8.53 10.63 3.90
C LEU A 173 7.63 10.67 5.14
N LYS A 174 6.49 9.99 5.08
CA LYS A 174 5.52 9.97 6.18
C LYS A 174 4.98 8.57 6.40
N THR A 175 5.07 8.08 7.62
CA THR A 175 4.45 6.81 8.03
C THR A 175 3.38 7.03 9.08
N GLU A 176 2.32 6.24 8.99
CA GLU A 176 1.17 6.23 9.90
C GLU A 176 0.84 4.78 10.25
N LEU A 177 0.43 4.55 11.49
CA LEU A 177 -0.01 3.24 11.97
C LEU A 177 -1.45 3.35 12.45
N TYR A 178 -2.31 2.44 12.04
CA TYR A 178 -3.75 2.43 12.35
C TYR A 178 -4.15 1.10 12.97
N THR A 179 -5.20 1.12 13.79
CA THR A 179 -5.92 -0.10 14.15
C THR A 179 -6.90 -0.46 13.04
N GLN A 180 -7.25 -1.74 12.90
CA GLN A 180 -8.26 -2.15 11.91
C GLN A 180 -9.66 -1.60 12.20
N GLU A 181 -9.93 -1.22 13.46
CA GLU A 181 -11.20 -0.62 13.86
C GLU A 181 -11.31 0.86 13.45
N ASP A 182 -10.17 1.56 13.29
CA ASP A 182 -10.13 2.99 12.96
C ASP A 182 -9.00 3.32 11.96
N LEU A 183 -9.33 3.24 10.66
CA LEU A 183 -8.46 3.65 9.55
C LEU A 183 -8.58 5.16 9.22
N LEU A 184 -9.14 5.97 10.12
CA LEU A 184 -9.22 7.43 9.98
C LEU A 184 -8.23 8.13 10.90
N ASN A 185 -8.03 7.59 12.10
CA ASN A 185 -7.19 8.20 13.12
C ASN A 185 -5.98 7.30 13.42
N PRO A 186 -4.76 7.68 13.03
CA PRO A 186 -3.59 6.87 13.30
C PRO A 186 -3.26 6.87 14.81
N VAL A 187 -2.83 5.71 15.32
CA VAL A 187 -2.32 5.57 16.70
C VAL A 187 -0.89 6.09 16.86
N ALA A 188 -0.14 6.15 15.76
CA ALA A 188 1.17 6.81 15.69
C ALA A 188 1.45 7.33 14.29
N MET A 189 2.25 8.40 14.22
CA MET A 189 2.64 9.06 12.98
C MET A 189 4.06 9.60 13.10
N VAL A 190 4.83 9.47 12.02
CA VAL A 190 6.19 10.00 11.91
C VAL A 190 6.39 10.60 10.52
N GLU A 191 7.09 11.74 10.44
CA GLU A 191 7.43 12.43 9.20
C GLU A 191 8.89 12.87 9.21
N VAL A 192 9.58 12.71 8.08
CA VAL A 192 10.96 13.15 7.86
C VAL A 192 11.16 13.68 6.43
N PHE A 193 12.25 14.40 6.22
CA PHE A 193 12.70 14.86 4.90
C PHE A 193 14.08 14.29 4.60
N ASP A 194 14.22 13.52 3.52
CA ASP A 194 15.50 12.94 3.10
C ASP A 194 15.59 12.71 1.58
N GLU A 195 16.79 12.95 1.03
CA GLU A 195 17.07 12.85 -0.41
C GLU A 195 18.05 11.72 -0.75
N SER A 196 18.38 10.82 0.20
CA SER A 196 19.37 9.75 -0.04
C SER A 196 18.92 8.76 -1.10
N HIS A 197 17.61 8.44 -1.11
CA HIS A 197 17.01 7.51 -2.06
C HIS A 197 15.86 8.18 -2.82
N GLU A 198 16.03 8.36 -4.13
CA GLU A 198 15.03 9.03 -4.98
C GLU A 198 13.98 8.07 -5.57
N SER A 199 14.34 6.81 -5.79
CA SER A 199 13.46 5.82 -6.40
C SER A 199 13.89 4.38 -6.13
N GLY A 200 12.96 3.43 -6.22
CA GLY A 200 13.28 2.00 -6.17
C GLY A 200 12.03 1.13 -6.00
N PHE A 201 12.25 -0.13 -5.62
CA PHE A 201 11.17 -1.08 -5.39
C PHE A 201 10.44 -0.80 -4.07
N LEU A 202 9.20 -1.26 -3.98
CA LEU A 202 8.43 -1.33 -2.74
C LEU A 202 8.30 -2.78 -2.30
N GLY A 203 8.17 -3.00 -0.99
CA GLY A 203 8.04 -4.34 -0.44
C GLY A 203 7.70 -4.37 1.05
N ILE A 204 7.70 -5.58 1.58
CA ILE A 204 7.42 -5.91 2.98
C ILE A 204 8.61 -6.66 3.58
N PHE A 205 8.79 -6.55 4.88
CA PHE A 205 9.93 -7.17 5.56
C PHE A 205 9.69 -7.41 7.05
N SER A 206 10.53 -8.28 7.61
CA SER A 206 10.76 -8.35 9.06
C SER A 206 12.24 -8.63 9.37
N VAL A 207 12.72 -8.11 10.50
CA VAL A 207 14.06 -8.29 11.07
C VAL A 207 13.92 -8.53 12.57
N SER A 208 14.57 -9.54 13.13
CA SER A 208 14.58 -9.72 14.58
C SER A 208 15.47 -8.67 15.25
N ASP A 209 15.16 -8.27 16.48
CA ASP A 209 16.05 -7.37 17.22
C ASP A 209 17.31 -8.08 17.76
N SER A 210 17.34 -9.43 17.72
CA SER A 210 18.51 -10.21 18.15
C SER A 210 18.84 -11.37 17.23
N VAL A 211 20.10 -11.81 17.22
CA VAL A 211 20.53 -12.96 16.40
C VAL A 211 19.90 -14.30 16.83
N SER A 212 19.36 -14.37 18.05
CA SER A 212 18.74 -15.56 18.61
C SER A 212 17.21 -15.49 18.64
N GLY A 213 16.63 -14.32 18.35
CA GLY A 213 15.19 -14.14 18.24
C GLY A 213 14.70 -14.53 16.84
N PRO A 214 13.48 -15.07 16.71
CA PRO A 214 12.90 -15.32 15.42
C PRO A 214 12.31 -14.03 14.81
N ILE A 215 11.96 -14.13 13.53
CA ILE A 215 10.88 -13.31 12.94
C ILE A 215 9.72 -14.23 12.60
N ASP A 216 8.51 -13.73 12.81
CA ASP A 216 7.26 -14.38 12.42
C ASP A 216 6.18 -13.29 12.32
N VAL A 217 5.88 -12.90 11.09
CA VAL A 217 4.88 -11.87 10.79
C VAL A 217 4.05 -12.32 9.59
N THR A 218 2.78 -11.95 9.61
CA THR A 218 1.85 -12.17 8.52
C THR A 218 1.37 -10.82 7.97
N PHE A 219 1.28 -10.72 6.66
CA PHE A 219 0.85 -9.55 5.92
C PHE A 219 -0.47 -9.83 5.20
N ASP A 220 -1.31 -8.81 5.10
CA ASP A 220 -2.58 -8.88 4.38
C ASP A 220 -2.93 -7.53 3.71
N ASN A 221 -3.82 -7.53 2.72
CA ASN A 221 -4.37 -6.34 2.06
C ASN A 221 -3.30 -5.31 1.62
N TYR A 222 -2.27 -5.80 0.92
CA TYR A 222 -1.20 -4.97 0.38
C TYR A 222 -1.69 -4.10 -0.76
N VAL A 223 -1.32 -2.82 -0.71
CA VAL A 223 -1.49 -1.87 -1.81
C VAL A 223 -0.24 -1.03 -1.95
N ALA A 224 0.16 -0.79 -3.19
CA ALA A 224 1.18 0.16 -3.57
C ALA A 224 0.72 0.94 -4.81
N ALA A 225 1.01 2.24 -4.84
CA ALA A 225 0.69 3.13 -5.95
C ALA A 225 1.65 4.33 -5.96
N GLU A 226 1.74 5.06 -7.08
CA GLU A 226 2.54 6.29 -7.15
C GLU A 226 1.96 7.42 -6.29
N GLU A 227 0.65 7.40 -6.06
CA GLU A 227 -0.08 8.36 -5.24
C GLU A 227 -1.10 7.66 -4.35
N GLU A 228 -1.51 8.32 -3.27
CA GLU A 228 -2.55 7.81 -2.38
C GLU A 228 -3.86 7.57 -3.13
N PRO A 229 -4.44 6.36 -3.07
CA PRO A 229 -5.74 6.09 -3.66
C PRO A 229 -6.79 7.07 -3.14
N TYR A 230 -7.65 7.56 -4.03
CA TYR A 230 -8.72 8.45 -3.61
C TYR A 230 -9.66 7.71 -2.65
N ARG A 231 -9.81 8.25 -1.44
CA ARG A 231 -10.76 7.73 -0.47
C ARG A 231 -12.17 8.13 -0.89
N PHE A 232 -12.99 7.13 -1.22
CA PHE A 232 -14.41 7.33 -1.35
C PHE A 232 -15.02 7.69 0.01
N GLU A 233 -15.72 8.82 0.09
CA GLU A 233 -16.42 9.24 1.29
C GLU A 233 -17.90 9.46 0.96
N LEU A 234 -18.75 8.57 1.48
CA LEU A 234 -20.19 8.67 1.35
C LEU A 234 -20.72 9.84 2.17
N ILE A 235 -21.44 10.75 1.52
CA ILE A 235 -22.17 11.84 2.19
C ILE A 235 -23.49 11.31 2.72
N GLY A 236 -24.20 10.53 1.90
CA GLY A 236 -25.45 9.91 2.28
C GLY A 236 -26.16 9.24 1.13
N ALA A 237 -27.26 8.57 1.46
CA ALA A 237 -28.19 8.02 0.50
C ALA A 237 -29.60 8.54 0.80
N THR A 238 -30.28 9.06 -0.23
CA THR A 238 -31.66 9.54 -0.14
C THR A 238 -32.55 8.66 -1.00
N ILE A 239 -33.66 8.18 -0.46
CA ILE A 239 -34.63 7.36 -1.20
C ILE A 239 -35.80 8.23 -1.65
N GLU A 240 -36.05 8.25 -2.95
CA GLU A 240 -37.16 8.95 -3.59
C GLU A 240 -38.00 7.98 -4.43
N GLY A 241 -39.03 7.39 -3.80
CA GLY A 241 -39.90 6.43 -4.48
C GLY A 241 -39.18 5.10 -4.76
N SER A 242 -38.95 4.78 -6.03
CA SER A 242 -38.22 3.59 -6.48
C SER A 242 -36.72 3.82 -6.62
N ASP A 243 -36.23 5.01 -6.32
CA ASP A 243 -34.87 5.43 -6.64
C ASP A 243 -34.12 5.71 -5.35
N MET A 244 -32.84 5.35 -5.30
CA MET A 244 -31.90 5.74 -4.26
C MET A 244 -30.80 6.58 -4.89
N ILE A 245 -30.68 7.82 -4.43
CA ILE A 245 -29.65 8.77 -4.81
C ILE A 245 -28.53 8.66 -3.79
N ILE A 246 -27.34 8.28 -4.24
CA ILE A 246 -26.14 8.18 -3.41
C ILE A 246 -25.26 9.40 -3.71
N GLU A 247 -24.98 10.19 -2.66
CA GLU A 247 -24.08 11.34 -2.73
C GLU A 247 -22.75 11.01 -2.08
N PHE A 248 -21.65 11.44 -2.71
CA PHE A 248 -20.31 11.22 -2.20
C PHE A 248 -19.41 12.41 -2.52
N TYR A 249 -18.32 12.55 -1.74
CA TYR A 249 -17.31 13.55 -2.05
C TYR A 249 -16.55 13.14 -3.32
N SER A 250 -16.42 14.08 -4.24
CA SER A 250 -15.73 13.91 -5.52
C SER A 250 -14.72 15.02 -5.74
N LYS A 251 -13.72 14.76 -6.57
CA LYS A 251 -12.77 15.79 -7.02
C LYS A 251 -13.14 16.27 -8.43
N PRO A 252 -13.07 17.58 -8.70
CA PRO A 252 -13.19 18.10 -10.05
C PRO A 252 -12.19 17.42 -10.99
N GLY A 253 -12.65 17.01 -12.17
CA GLY A 253 -11.82 16.38 -13.20
C GLY A 253 -11.58 14.88 -13.03
N ILE A 254 -12.04 14.26 -11.94
CA ILE A 254 -11.96 12.81 -11.78
C ILE A 254 -13.22 12.17 -12.38
N ILE A 255 -13.05 11.12 -13.18
CA ILE A 255 -14.16 10.31 -13.69
C ILE A 255 -14.32 9.09 -12.78
N TYR A 256 -15.54 8.79 -12.38
CA TYR A 256 -15.86 7.65 -11.54
C TYR A 256 -16.65 6.60 -12.31
N SER A 257 -16.26 5.34 -12.15
CA SER A 257 -17.03 4.17 -12.55
C SER A 257 -17.60 3.46 -11.33
N ILE A 258 -18.84 3.02 -11.46
CA ILE A 258 -19.61 2.38 -10.41
C ILE A 258 -20.13 1.06 -10.92
N GLU A 259 -19.84 0.01 -10.16
CA GLU A 259 -20.41 -1.32 -10.36
C GLU A 259 -21.33 -1.64 -9.19
N GLU A 260 -22.44 -2.32 -9.44
CA GLU A 260 -23.31 -2.89 -8.40
C GLU A 260 -23.27 -4.41 -8.34
N SER A 261 -23.60 -4.95 -7.17
CA SER A 261 -23.78 -6.37 -6.95
C SER A 261 -24.89 -6.62 -5.94
N SER A 262 -25.66 -7.69 -6.14
CA SER A 262 -26.60 -8.20 -5.14
C SER A 262 -26.00 -9.27 -4.24
N ASP A 263 -24.83 -9.82 -4.59
CA ASP A 263 -24.27 -11.04 -3.97
C ASP A 263 -22.76 -10.99 -3.70
N LEU A 264 -22.10 -9.85 -3.97
CA LEU A 264 -20.66 -9.61 -3.92
C LEU A 264 -19.81 -10.45 -4.89
N LYS A 265 -20.45 -11.20 -5.80
CA LYS A 265 -19.76 -12.09 -6.75
C LYS A 265 -19.87 -11.57 -8.17
N LEU A 266 -21.10 -11.33 -8.62
CA LEU A 266 -21.36 -10.76 -9.94
C LEU A 266 -21.46 -9.25 -9.79
N TRP A 267 -20.65 -8.55 -10.57
CA TRP A 267 -20.58 -7.08 -10.59
C TRP A 267 -21.06 -6.61 -11.96
N GLU A 268 -22.05 -5.74 -11.96
CA GLU A 268 -22.63 -5.12 -13.16
C GLU A 268 -22.32 -3.63 -13.15
N GLU A 269 -21.81 -3.12 -14.26
CA GLU A 269 -21.53 -1.69 -14.42
C GLU A 269 -22.84 -0.89 -14.46
N ILE A 270 -22.93 0.13 -13.63
CA ILE A 270 -24.05 1.10 -13.62
C ILE A 270 -23.71 2.26 -14.54
N ASP A 271 -22.52 2.84 -14.34
CA ASP A 271 -22.00 4.00 -15.07
C ASP A 271 -20.48 3.97 -14.98
N ASP A 272 -19.78 4.37 -16.04
CA ASP A 272 -18.33 4.48 -16.13
C ASP A 272 -17.85 5.93 -16.33
N SER A 273 -18.77 6.89 -16.31
CA SER A 273 -18.57 8.25 -16.82
C SER A 273 -19.04 9.34 -15.87
N ILE A 274 -19.17 9.05 -14.57
CA ILE A 274 -19.62 10.05 -13.60
C ILE A 274 -18.49 11.06 -13.39
N GLU A 275 -18.64 12.23 -13.99
CA GLU A 275 -17.72 13.34 -13.79
C GLU A 275 -17.87 13.86 -12.36
N GLY A 276 -16.75 13.99 -11.65
CA GLY A 276 -16.69 14.86 -10.49
C GLY A 276 -17.02 16.28 -10.96
N GLU A 277 -18.20 16.77 -10.58
CA GLU A 277 -18.61 18.13 -10.93
C GLU A 277 -17.58 19.14 -10.38
N LEU A 278 -17.61 20.40 -10.85
CA LEU A 278 -16.71 21.48 -10.39
C LEU A 278 -16.76 21.78 -8.86
N GLY A 279 -17.57 21.04 -8.10
CA GLY A 279 -17.64 21.04 -6.64
C GLY A 279 -16.91 19.85 -5.99
N ASP A 280 -17.07 19.74 -4.68
CA ASP A 280 -16.50 18.67 -3.85
C ASP A 280 -17.42 17.44 -3.76
N ARG A 281 -18.49 17.38 -4.54
CA ARG A 281 -19.55 16.37 -4.41
C ARG A 281 -20.12 15.98 -5.77
N THR A 282 -20.46 14.71 -5.92
CA THR A 282 -21.22 14.19 -7.06
C THR A 282 -22.21 13.13 -6.55
N SER A 283 -23.09 12.66 -7.44
CA SER A 283 -24.09 11.66 -7.09
C SER A 283 -24.45 10.76 -8.26
N PHE A 284 -25.03 9.62 -7.92
CA PHE A 284 -25.61 8.69 -8.88
C PHE A 284 -26.90 8.10 -8.33
N THR A 285 -27.75 7.65 -9.24
CA THR A 285 -29.06 7.10 -8.90
C THR A 285 -29.12 5.63 -9.27
N VAL A 286 -29.67 4.82 -8.37
CA VAL A 286 -29.87 3.39 -8.57
C VAL A 286 -31.28 2.98 -8.16
N ASP A 287 -31.76 1.87 -8.72
CA ASP A 287 -33.03 1.29 -8.32
C ASP A 287 -32.99 0.84 -6.84
N TYR A 288 -33.93 1.36 -6.06
CA TYR A 288 -34.20 0.98 -4.68
C TYR A 288 -35.29 -0.08 -4.60
N VAL A 289 -34.97 -1.20 -3.94
CA VAL A 289 -35.93 -2.25 -3.62
C VAL A 289 -35.92 -2.47 -2.11
N GLU A 290 -37.06 -2.21 -1.47
CA GLU A 290 -37.21 -2.37 -0.02
C GLU A 290 -36.90 -3.81 0.41
N GLY A 291 -36.01 -3.96 1.39
CA GLY A 291 -35.59 -5.26 1.93
C GLY A 291 -34.55 -6.00 1.09
N ALA A 292 -34.06 -5.43 -0.01
CA ALA A 292 -32.93 -5.94 -0.76
C ALA A 292 -31.63 -5.21 -0.38
N SER A 293 -30.54 -5.96 -0.24
CA SER A 293 -29.20 -5.38 -0.12
C SER A 293 -28.60 -5.22 -1.51
N LYS A 294 -27.98 -4.06 -1.75
CA LYS A 294 -27.10 -3.80 -2.89
C LYS A 294 -25.73 -3.40 -2.37
N PHE A 295 -24.70 -3.82 -3.09
CA PHE A 295 -23.30 -3.48 -2.84
C PHE A 295 -22.78 -2.69 -4.02
N PHE A 296 -21.87 -1.75 -3.76
CA PHE A 296 -21.29 -0.89 -4.80
C PHE A 296 -19.77 -0.96 -4.74
N ARG A 297 -19.14 -0.97 -5.91
CA ARG A 297 -17.70 -0.78 -6.09
C ARG A 297 -17.48 0.50 -6.88
N PHE A 298 -16.52 1.28 -6.42
CA PHE A 298 -16.16 2.56 -7.02
C PHE A 298 -14.75 2.47 -7.56
N LYS A 299 -14.55 2.91 -8.80
CA LYS A 299 -13.25 3.09 -9.42
C LYS A 299 -13.13 4.55 -9.83
N SER A 300 -12.04 5.20 -9.47
CA SER A 300 -11.75 6.56 -9.91
C SER A 300 -10.66 6.54 -10.96
N PHE A 301 -10.87 7.23 -12.07
CA PHE A 301 -9.90 7.49 -13.10
C PHE A 301 -9.51 8.96 -13.02
N GLY A 302 -8.23 9.23 -12.75
CA GLY A 302 -7.73 10.59 -12.63
C GLY A 302 -7.71 11.33 -13.96
N GLU A 303 -7.90 12.65 -13.90
CA GLU A 303 -7.52 13.56 -14.99
C GLU A 303 -6.00 13.58 -15.15
N GLU A 304 -5.63 13.73 -16.43
CA GLU A 304 -4.30 13.75 -17.06
C GLU A 304 -3.32 14.81 -16.51
#